data_AF-A0AA89WL84-F1
#
_entry.id   AF-A0AA89WL84-F1
#
_cell.length_a   1.000
_cell.length_b   1.000
_cell.length_c   1.000
_cell.angle_alpha   90.00
_cell.angle_beta   90.00
_cell.angle_gamma   90.00
#
_symmetry.space_group_name_H-M   'P 1'
#
loop_
_entity.id
_entity.type
_entity.pdbx_description
1 polymer ?
#
loop_
_entity_poly.entity_id
_entity_poly.type
_entity_poly.pdbx_seq_one_letter_code
_entity_poly.pdbx_strand_id
1 'polypeptide(L)'
;MRGLFPKKKSRLSPQGKAIAAAHVLLDSAEGRLDEKAAGRRLREEVGLQWSYLTCIQYLSGQEALAAIDSLPKGWEENGRTQVHLLGAAVMAAHTVANLRSDGSSLCASYLAQELKGKTVEQWLAEKSDVFREEV
;
A
#
# COMPACT_ATOMS: atom_id res chain seq x y z
N MET A 1 29.41 -9.76 -15.77
CA MET A 1 28.18 -10.47 -16.20
C MET A 1 26.96 -9.80 -15.58
N ARG A 2 26.14 -9.07 -16.36
CA ARG A 2 24.83 -8.56 -15.93
C ARG A 2 23.78 -9.24 -16.81
N GLY A 3 22.84 -10.01 -16.23
CA GLY A 3 21.65 -10.45 -16.98
C GLY A 3 21.10 -11.86 -16.74
N LEU A 4 21.41 -12.58 -15.65
CA LEU A 4 21.02 -14.00 -15.48
C LEU A 4 19.87 -14.28 -14.50
N PHE A 5 19.00 -13.30 -14.25
CA PHE A 5 17.72 -13.58 -13.60
C PHE A 5 16.58 -13.04 -14.46
N PRO A 6 15.69 -13.89 -15.01
CA PRO A 6 14.52 -13.39 -15.70
C PRO A 6 13.73 -12.54 -14.71
N LYS A 7 13.52 -11.26 -15.03
CA LYS A 7 12.60 -10.40 -14.28
C LYS A 7 11.23 -11.04 -14.38
N LYS A 8 10.81 -11.80 -13.36
CA LYS A 8 9.44 -12.30 -13.27
C LYS A 8 8.54 -11.08 -13.25
N LYS A 9 7.93 -10.77 -14.40
CA LYS A 9 6.87 -9.77 -14.49
C LYS A 9 5.71 -10.29 -13.64
N SER A 10 5.09 -9.39 -12.89
CA SER A 10 3.90 -9.74 -12.12
C SER A 10 2.85 -10.37 -13.04
N ARG A 11 2.24 -11.47 -12.58
CA ARG A 11 1.19 -12.19 -13.31
C ARG A 11 -0.18 -11.56 -13.13
N LEU A 12 -0.29 -10.55 -12.28
CA LEU A 12 -1.54 -9.86 -11.96
C LEU A 12 -1.81 -8.70 -12.92
N SER A 13 -3.09 -8.47 -13.22
CA SER A 13 -3.56 -7.23 -13.83
C SER A 13 -3.24 -6.03 -12.92
N PRO A 14 -3.24 -4.78 -13.42
CA PRO A 14 -3.09 -3.60 -12.57
C PRO A 14 -4.05 -3.60 -11.37
N GLN A 15 -5.32 -3.97 -11.59
CA GLN A 15 -6.31 -4.16 -10.51
C GLN A 15 -5.86 -5.20 -9.49
N GLY A 16 -5.45 -6.38 -9.95
CA GLY A 16 -4.97 -7.45 -9.05
C GLY A 16 -3.76 -7.03 -8.22
N LYS A 17 -2.84 -6.26 -8.79
CA LYS A 17 -1.70 -5.70 -8.03
C LYS A 17 -2.15 -4.70 -6.98
N ALA A 18 -3.06 -3.80 -7.33
CA ALA A 18 -3.58 -2.80 -6.41
C ALA A 18 -4.34 -3.45 -5.23
N ILE A 19 -5.17 -4.45 -5.51
CA ILE A 19 -5.87 -5.23 -4.48
C ILE A 19 -4.88 -5.94 -3.55
N ALA A 20 -3.94 -6.71 -4.12
CA ALA A 20 -2.95 -7.45 -3.33
C ALA A 20 -2.07 -6.52 -2.48
N ALA A 21 -1.60 -5.42 -3.06
CA ALA A 21 -0.81 -4.41 -2.35
C ALA A 21 -1.61 -3.78 -1.21
N ALA A 22 -2.85 -3.37 -1.47
CA ALA A 22 -3.71 -2.76 -0.47
C ALA A 22 -4.01 -3.74 0.67
N HIS A 23 -4.36 -5.00 0.38
CA HIS A 23 -4.58 -6.02 1.41
C HIS A 23 -3.35 -6.19 2.31
N VAL A 24 -2.17 -6.29 1.72
CA VAL A 24 -0.91 -6.39 2.49
C VAL A 24 -0.70 -5.15 3.37
N LEU A 25 -0.88 -3.94 2.83
CA LEU A 25 -0.68 -2.71 3.59
C LEU A 25 -1.66 -2.63 4.78
N LEU A 26 -2.93 -2.94 4.54
CA LEU A 26 -3.98 -2.90 5.55
C LEU A 26 -3.77 -3.96 6.64
N ASP A 27 -3.42 -5.18 6.26
CA ASP A 27 -3.12 -6.25 7.21
C ASP A 27 -1.89 -5.93 8.08
N SER A 28 -0.90 -5.23 7.50
CA SER A 28 0.24 -4.74 8.28
C SER A 28 -0.12 -3.61 9.23
N ALA A 29 -0.93 -2.64 8.79
CA ALA A 29 -1.38 -1.53 9.64
C ALA A 29 -2.20 -2.04 10.84
N GLU A 30 -3.04 -3.04 10.62
CA GLU A 30 -3.85 -3.72 11.64
C GLU A 30 -3.04 -4.71 12.51
N GLY A 31 -1.73 -4.83 12.28
CA GLY A 31 -0.85 -5.69 13.06
C GLY A 31 -1.02 -7.19 12.79
N ARG A 32 -1.79 -7.58 11.77
CA ARG A 32 -1.97 -8.97 11.33
C ARG A 32 -0.76 -9.53 10.58
N LEU A 33 0.07 -8.64 10.02
CA LEU A 33 1.17 -9.00 9.14
C LEU A 33 2.43 -8.17 9.46
N ASP A 34 3.48 -8.81 9.97
CA ASP A 34 4.78 -8.15 10.11
C ASP A 34 5.43 -7.85 8.74
N GLU A 35 6.45 -6.97 8.72
CA GLU A 35 7.13 -6.56 7.48
C GLU A 35 7.69 -7.76 6.68
N LYS A 36 8.21 -8.78 7.37
CA LYS A 36 8.82 -9.94 6.74
C LYS A 36 7.77 -10.84 6.10
N ALA A 37 6.64 -11.02 6.76
CA ALA A 37 5.46 -11.72 6.25
C ALA A 37 4.83 -10.95 5.09
N ALA A 38 4.75 -9.62 5.19
CA ALA A 38 4.30 -8.72 4.13
C ALA A 38 5.15 -8.85 2.86
N GLY A 39 6.47 -8.75 3.02
CA GLY A 39 7.41 -8.94 1.91
C GLY A 39 7.38 -10.35 1.33
N ARG A 40 7.04 -11.38 2.11
CA ARG A 40 6.85 -12.75 1.58
C ARG A 40 5.58 -12.83 0.74
N ARG A 41 4.43 -12.39 1.29
CA ARG A 41 3.13 -12.42 0.62
C ARG A 41 3.14 -11.65 -0.70
N LEU A 42 3.73 -10.45 -0.71
CA LEU A 42 3.88 -9.66 -1.95
C LEU A 42 4.69 -10.38 -3.03
N ARG A 43 5.73 -11.12 -2.64
CA ARG A 43 6.55 -11.89 -3.60
C ARG A 43 5.82 -13.10 -4.16
N GLU A 44 4.93 -13.69 -3.38
CA GLU A 44 4.09 -14.83 -3.76
C GLU A 44 2.92 -14.39 -4.66
N GLU A 45 2.20 -13.34 -4.27
CA GLU A 45 1.02 -12.84 -4.97
C GLU A 45 1.38 -11.97 -6.19
N VAL A 46 2.26 -10.98 -6.00
CA VAL A 46 2.55 -9.96 -7.01
C VAL A 46 3.80 -10.30 -7.81
N GLY A 47 4.89 -10.66 -7.15
CA GLY A 47 6.13 -11.14 -7.77
C GLY A 47 7.41 -10.82 -7.00
N LEU A 48 8.49 -11.57 -7.27
CA LEU A 48 9.72 -11.61 -6.48
C LEU A 48 10.44 -10.27 -6.20
N GLN A 49 10.11 -9.19 -6.91
CA GLN A 49 10.71 -7.87 -6.75
C GLN A 49 9.95 -6.97 -5.77
N TRP A 50 8.80 -7.40 -5.25
CA TRP A 50 7.98 -6.58 -4.37
C TRP A 50 8.42 -6.72 -2.92
N SER A 51 8.93 -5.61 -2.39
CA SER A 51 9.13 -5.42 -0.95
C SER A 51 7.95 -4.66 -0.34
N TYR A 52 7.90 -4.59 1.00
CA TYR A 52 6.91 -3.78 1.70
C TYR A 52 7.01 -2.29 1.30
N LEU A 53 8.23 -1.76 1.14
CA LEU A 53 8.46 -0.42 0.62
C LEU A 53 7.92 -0.26 -0.82
N THR A 54 8.15 -1.23 -1.69
CA THR A 54 7.63 -1.20 -3.07
C THR A 54 6.10 -1.20 -3.11
N CYS A 55 5.45 -1.91 -2.19
CA CYS A 55 4.00 -1.88 -2.03
C CYS A 55 3.51 -0.46 -1.70
N ILE A 56 4.11 0.18 -0.69
CA ILE A 56 3.76 1.55 -0.29
C ILE A 56 4.01 2.54 -1.45
N GLN A 57 5.18 2.46 -2.09
CA GLN A 57 5.50 3.32 -3.23
C GLN A 57 4.53 3.14 -4.39
N TYR A 58 4.16 1.89 -4.70
CA TYR A 58 3.21 1.60 -5.76
C TYR A 58 1.82 2.17 -5.45
N LEU A 59 1.30 1.94 -4.24
CA LEU A 59 -0.01 2.43 -3.80
C LEU A 59 -0.10 3.95 -3.74
N SER A 60 1.03 4.64 -3.50
CA SER A 60 1.11 6.10 -3.58
C SER A 60 1.05 6.67 -5.01
N GLY A 61 1.14 5.80 -6.03
CA GLY A 61 1.24 6.21 -7.43
C GLY A 61 -0.10 6.23 -8.17
N GLN A 62 -0.12 6.97 -9.29
CA GLN A 62 -1.30 7.12 -10.16
C GLN A 62 -1.77 5.80 -10.80
N GLU A 63 -0.85 4.86 -11.08
CA GLU A 63 -1.22 3.54 -11.62
C GLU A 63 -2.15 2.78 -10.66
N ALA A 64 -1.84 2.79 -9.36
CA ALA A 64 -2.65 2.10 -8.36
C ALA A 64 -4.02 2.78 -8.18
N LEU A 65 -4.05 4.11 -8.14
CA LEU A 65 -5.31 4.87 -8.03
C LEU A 65 -6.24 4.60 -9.22
N ALA A 66 -5.73 4.70 -10.45
CA ALA A 66 -6.51 4.41 -11.64
C ALA A 66 -7.01 2.94 -11.67
N ALA A 67 -6.19 2.00 -11.19
CA ALA A 67 -6.59 0.61 -11.07
C ALA A 67 -7.73 0.43 -10.05
N ILE A 68 -7.67 1.08 -8.90
CA ILE A 68 -8.72 1.03 -7.87
C ILE A 68 -10.01 1.70 -8.38
N ASP A 69 -9.93 2.85 -9.03
CA ASP A 69 -11.09 3.57 -9.58
C ASP A 69 -11.81 2.78 -10.67
N SER A 70 -11.06 1.96 -11.42
CA SER A 70 -11.62 1.11 -12.48
C SER A 70 -12.35 -0.15 -11.98
N LEU A 71 -12.41 -0.39 -10.66
CA LEU A 71 -13.11 -1.53 -10.10
C LEU A 71 -14.63 -1.44 -10.33
N PRO A 72 -15.33 -2.58 -10.45
CA PRO A 72 -16.78 -2.57 -10.62
C PRO A 72 -17.47 -1.91 -9.42
N LYS A 73 -18.59 -1.24 -9.68
CA LYS A 73 -19.39 -0.61 -8.62
C LYS A 73 -19.84 -1.65 -7.61
N GLY A 74 -19.61 -1.37 -6.33
CA GLY A 74 -19.91 -2.31 -5.25
C GLY A 74 -18.88 -3.42 -5.08
N TRP A 75 -17.65 -3.24 -5.59
CA TRP A 75 -16.57 -4.20 -5.39
C TRP A 75 -16.30 -4.46 -3.91
N GLU A 76 -16.23 -5.75 -3.56
CA GLU A 76 -15.88 -6.27 -2.25
C GLU A 76 -15.10 -7.59 -2.39
N GLU A 77 -14.03 -7.74 -1.61
CA GLU A 77 -13.25 -8.97 -1.53
C GLU A 77 -12.67 -9.11 -0.12
N ASN A 78 -12.77 -10.29 0.50
CA ASN A 78 -12.21 -10.58 1.83
C ASN A 78 -12.60 -9.57 2.92
N GLY A 79 -13.84 -9.05 2.87
CA GLY A 79 -14.34 -8.03 3.81
C GLY A 79 -13.76 -6.63 3.57
N ARG A 80 -13.03 -6.42 2.46
CA ARG A 80 -12.56 -5.11 2.01
C ARG A 80 -13.41 -4.63 0.85
N THR A 81 -13.72 -3.35 0.88
CA THR A 81 -14.46 -2.64 -0.17
C THR A 81 -13.51 -1.72 -0.93
N GLN A 82 -13.98 -1.15 -2.04
CA GLN A 82 -13.19 -0.17 -2.81
C GLN A 82 -12.72 1.01 -1.94
N VAL A 83 -13.53 1.45 -0.96
CA VAL A 83 -13.18 2.50 -0.01
C VAL A 83 -11.96 2.12 0.84
N HIS A 84 -11.84 0.86 1.24
CA HIS A 84 -10.68 0.39 1.98
C HIS A 84 -9.40 0.43 1.13
N LEU A 85 -9.49 0.09 -0.16
CA LEU A 85 -8.34 0.18 -1.07
C LEU A 85 -7.91 1.63 -1.28
N LEU A 86 -8.86 2.55 -1.42
CA LEU A 86 -8.58 3.99 -1.49
C LEU A 86 -7.96 4.49 -0.18
N GLY A 87 -8.44 4.02 0.98
CA GLY A 87 -7.83 4.30 2.28
C GLY A 87 -6.37 3.84 2.36
N ALA A 88 -6.07 2.64 1.84
CA ALA A 88 -4.70 2.13 1.74
C ALA A 88 -3.81 3.02 0.84
N ALA A 89 -4.33 3.49 -0.29
CA ALA A 89 -3.61 4.39 -1.18
C ALA A 89 -3.32 5.75 -0.52
N VAL A 90 -4.28 6.31 0.21
CA VAL A 90 -4.11 7.55 1.00
C VAL A 90 -3.05 7.36 2.09
N MET A 91 -3.14 6.26 2.85
CA MET A 91 -2.16 5.91 3.87
C MET A 91 -0.74 5.80 3.28
N ALA A 92 -0.61 5.14 2.13
CA ALA A 92 0.67 5.01 1.43
C ALA A 92 1.22 6.38 0.97
N ALA A 93 0.37 7.24 0.40
CA ALA A 93 0.76 8.58 -0.02
C ALA A 93 1.23 9.44 1.16
N HIS A 94 0.49 9.42 2.28
CA HIS A 94 0.87 10.12 3.51
C HIS A 94 2.22 9.64 4.04
N THR A 95 2.40 8.32 4.08
CA THR A 95 3.65 7.67 4.50
C THR A 95 4.83 8.15 3.64
N VAL A 96 4.66 8.20 2.32
CA VAL A 96 5.72 8.66 1.41
C VAL A 96 5.99 10.18 1.54
N ALA A 97 4.95 10.99 1.77
CA ALA A 97 5.07 12.44 1.87
C ALA A 97 5.71 12.88 3.20
N ASN A 98 5.27 12.31 4.33
CA ASN A 98 5.66 12.78 5.66
C ASN A 98 6.95 12.16 6.21
N LEU A 99 7.36 10.99 5.70
CA LEU A 99 8.62 10.36 6.15
C LEU A 99 9.84 10.84 5.35
N ARG A 100 9.66 11.87 4.51
CA ARG A 100 10.71 12.43 3.63
C ARG A 100 11.12 13.87 3.94
N SER A 101 10.71 14.45 5.07
CA SER A 101 10.98 15.86 5.37
C SER A 101 12.48 16.21 5.47
N ASP A 102 13.35 15.21 5.71
CA ASP A 102 14.79 15.39 5.91
C ASP A 102 15.67 14.90 4.75
N GLY A 103 15.07 14.36 3.68
CA GLY A 103 15.80 13.82 2.52
C GLY A 103 16.50 12.48 2.75
N SER A 104 16.31 11.83 3.90
CA SER A 104 16.90 10.51 4.19
C SER A 104 16.25 9.38 3.39
N SER A 105 16.95 8.25 3.23
CA SER A 105 16.42 7.11 2.48
C SER A 105 15.36 6.36 3.28
N LEU A 106 14.15 6.24 2.73
CA LEU A 106 13.08 5.42 3.31
C LEU A 106 13.49 3.94 3.40
N CYS A 107 13.41 3.38 4.60
CA CYS A 107 13.58 1.95 4.86
C CYS A 107 12.22 1.29 5.11
N ALA A 108 12.00 0.09 4.54
CA ALA A 108 10.76 -0.67 4.69
C ALA A 108 10.40 -0.93 6.16
N SER A 109 11.38 -1.24 7.00
CA SER A 109 11.19 -1.51 8.43
C SER A 109 10.72 -0.30 9.22
N TYR A 110 11.20 0.88 8.86
CA TYR A 110 10.78 2.14 9.48
C TYR A 110 9.33 2.46 9.13
N LEU A 111 8.95 2.31 7.85
CA LEU A 111 7.57 2.48 7.41
C LEU A 111 6.61 1.52 8.13
N ALA A 112 7.03 0.26 8.33
CA ALA A 112 6.22 -0.74 9.02
C ALA A 112 5.97 -0.40 10.49
N GLN A 113 6.91 0.28 11.15
CA GLN A 113 6.73 0.72 12.54
C GLN A 113 5.72 1.87 12.65
N GLU A 114 5.82 2.87 11.77
CA GLU A 114 4.92 4.03 11.76
C GLU A 114 3.47 3.66 11.44
N LEU A 115 3.28 2.66 10.58
CA LEU A 115 1.95 2.21 10.19
C LEU A 115 1.26 1.32 11.23
N LYS A 116 2.01 0.82 12.21
CA LYS A 116 1.51 -0.18 13.15
C LYS A 116 0.51 0.44 14.13
N GLY A 117 -0.66 -0.16 14.24
CA GLY A 117 -1.63 0.15 15.29
C GLY A 117 -2.61 1.29 14.96
N LYS A 118 -2.70 1.68 13.69
CA LYS A 118 -3.74 2.60 13.20
C LYS A 118 -4.69 1.88 12.24
N THR A 119 -6.00 2.01 12.46
CA THR A 119 -7.02 1.46 11.55
C THR A 119 -7.26 2.38 10.36
N VAL A 120 -7.88 1.86 9.28
CA VAL A 120 -8.23 2.67 8.10
C VAL A 120 -9.15 3.82 8.48
N GLU A 121 -10.08 3.58 9.38
CA GLU A 121 -11.04 4.57 9.87
C GLU A 121 -10.32 5.68 10.63
N GLN A 122 -9.29 5.36 11.41
CA GLN A 122 -8.47 6.37 12.09
C GLN A 122 -7.69 7.22 11.09
N TRP A 123 -7.13 6.61 10.04
CA TRP A 123 -6.47 7.34 8.96
C TRP A 123 -7.43 8.23 8.16
N LEU A 124 -8.65 7.76 7.90
CA LEU A 124 -9.68 8.54 7.21
C LEU A 124 -10.22 9.67 8.11
N ALA A 125 -10.32 9.46 9.42
CA ALA A 125 -10.76 10.46 10.39
C ALA A 125 -9.74 11.60 10.56
N GLU A 126 -8.44 11.29 10.67
CA GLU A 126 -7.37 12.30 10.71
C GLU A 126 -7.41 13.24 9.49
N LYS A 127 -7.83 12.73 8.32
CA LYS A 127 -8.04 13.54 7.12
C LYS A 127 -9.23 14.50 7.24
N SER A 128 -10.31 14.11 7.90
CA SER A 128 -11.49 14.96 8.04
C SER A 128 -11.22 16.22 8.89
N ASP A 129 -10.25 16.16 9.79
CA ASP A 129 -9.81 17.32 10.58
C ASP A 129 -8.83 18.22 9.80
N VAL A 130 -7.90 17.64 9.03
CA VAL A 130 -6.97 18.42 8.19
C VAL A 130 -7.71 19.21 7.09
N PHE A 131 -8.79 18.66 6.51
CA PHE A 131 -9.63 19.39 5.56
C PHE A 131 -10.57 20.42 6.21
N ARG A 132 -10.64 20.45 7.54
CA ARG A 132 -11.49 21.38 8.29
C ARG A 132 -10.73 22.59 8.81
N GLU A 133 -9.40 22.51 8.91
CA GLU A 133 -8.54 23.63 9.32
C GLU A 133 -8.14 24.56 8.14
N GLU A 134 -8.49 24.23 6.89
CA GLU A 134 -8.28 25.09 5.71
C GLU A 134 -9.57 25.82 5.23
N VAL A 135 -10.54 26.10 6.11
CA VAL A 135 -11.73 26.93 5.79
C VAL A 135 -11.84 28.15 6.68
#